data_AF-A0A835YEW6-F1
#
_entry.id   AF-A0A835YEW6-F1
#
_cell.length_a   1.000
_cell.length_b   1.000
_cell.length_c   1.000
_cell.angle_alpha   90.00
_cell.angle_beta   90.00
_cell.angle_gamma   90.00
#
_symmetry.space_group_name_H-M   'P 1'
#
loop_
_entity.id
_entity.type
_entity.pdbx_description
1 polymer ?
#
loop_
_entity_poly.entity_id
_entity_poly.type
_entity_poly.pdbx_seq_one_letter_code
_entity_poly.pdbx_strand_id
1 'polypeptide(L)'
;MPQHPEYPSAHQGIFGGGWGVLEKAVGEANLNQTFTVRTDWPDLPDRTYTNLQQAADECLSSRVYAGAHWRKSAADAFSLGYKVAQYIYDNLDKIVYGNQPQVAW
;
A
#
# COMPACT_ATOMS: atom_id res chain seq x y z
N MET A 1 -5.01 6.92 20.51
CA MET A 1 -4.02 7.36 19.51
C MET A 1 -2.72 6.61 19.74
N PRO A 2 -2.00 6.19 18.70
CA PRO A 2 -0.71 5.53 18.87
C PRO A 2 0.30 6.39 19.67
N GLN A 3 1.18 5.77 20.44
CA GLN A 3 2.18 6.46 21.27
C GLN A 3 3.44 6.79 20.47
N HIS A 4 3.30 7.62 19.43
CA HIS A 4 4.41 8.13 18.63
C HIS A 4 3.99 9.47 17.99
N PRO A 5 4.95 10.29 17.50
CA PRO A 5 4.62 11.49 16.72
C PRO A 5 3.69 11.16 15.55
N GLU A 6 2.83 12.13 15.21
CA GLU A 6 1.79 11.90 14.20
C GLU A 6 2.33 11.83 12.77
N TYR A 7 3.39 12.59 12.45
CA TYR A 7 3.91 12.72 11.09
C TYR A 7 5.24 11.97 10.91
N PRO A 8 5.40 11.21 9.82
CA PRO A 8 4.36 10.81 8.85
C PRO A 8 3.48 9.69 9.40
N SER A 9 2.31 9.47 8.80
CA SER A 9 1.43 8.35 9.18
C SER A 9 2.07 6.99 8.86
N ALA A 10 2.53 6.28 9.88
CA ALA A 10 3.14 4.95 9.72
C ALA A 10 2.23 3.97 8.96
N HIS A 11 0.93 3.94 9.29
CA HIS A 11 -0.04 3.07 8.61
C HIS A 11 -0.09 3.33 7.10
N GLN A 12 -0.11 4.61 6.70
CA GLN A 12 -0.16 4.98 5.29
C GLN A 12 1.18 4.79 4.58
N GLY A 13 2.31 4.93 5.28
CA GLY A 13 3.63 4.61 4.73
C GLY A 13 3.79 3.12 4.42
N ILE A 14 3.39 2.26 5.37
CA ILE A 14 3.41 0.81 5.18
C ILE A 14 2.41 0.41 4.08
N PHE A 15 1.21 0.98 4.12
CA PHE A 15 0.18 0.74 3.11
C PHE A 15 0.66 1.13 1.72
N GLY A 16 1.20 2.34 1.51
CA GLY A 16 1.74 2.77 0.23
C GLY A 16 2.85 1.87 -0.29
N GLY A 17 3.73 1.39 0.60
CA GLY A 17 4.77 0.42 0.24
C GLY A 17 4.19 -0.92 -0.25
N GLY A 18 3.29 -1.53 0.53
CA GLY A 18 2.63 -2.77 0.12
C GLY A 18 1.79 -2.59 -1.16
N TRP A 19 1.14 -1.44 -1.30
CA TRP A 19 0.29 -1.11 -2.44
C TRP A 19 1.08 -1.00 -3.73
N GLY A 20 2.22 -0.29 -3.72
CA GLY A 20 3.08 -0.18 -4.89
C GLY A 20 3.63 -1.52 -5.37
N VAL A 21 3.96 -2.43 -4.44
CA VAL A 21 4.36 -3.81 -4.78
C VAL A 21 3.18 -4.59 -5.36
N LEU A 22 2.00 -4.48 -4.76
CA LEU A 22 0.79 -5.18 -5.23
C LEU A 22 0.44 -4.78 -6.66
N GLU A 23 0.40 -3.48 -6.98
CA GLU A 23 0.08 -3.00 -8.33
C GLU A 23 1.08 -3.52 -9.38
N LYS A 24 2.37 -3.52 -9.05
CA LYS A 24 3.42 -4.08 -9.92
C LYS A 24 3.25 -5.59 -10.10
N ALA A 25 2.92 -6.31 -9.03
CA ALA A 25 2.78 -7.76 -9.04
C ALA A 25 1.53 -8.25 -9.81
N VAL A 26 0.39 -7.56 -9.68
CA VAL A 26 -0.83 -7.91 -10.43
C VAL A 26 -0.78 -7.42 -11.88
N GLY A 27 0.01 -6.38 -12.16
CA GLY A 27 0.19 -5.78 -13.48
C GLY A 27 -0.95 -4.81 -13.87
N GLU A 28 -0.62 -3.87 -14.76
CA GLU A 28 -1.51 -2.75 -15.15
C GLU A 28 -2.86 -3.21 -15.70
N ALA A 29 -2.90 -4.33 -16.43
CA ALA A 29 -4.12 -4.90 -16.99
C ALA A 29 -5.12 -5.38 -15.91
N ASN A 30 -4.67 -5.59 -14.66
CA ASN A 30 -5.47 -6.16 -13.58
C ASN A 30 -5.82 -5.14 -12.47
N LEU A 31 -5.49 -3.85 -12.64
CA LEU A 31 -5.79 -2.83 -11.62
C LEU A 31 -7.30 -2.58 -11.44
N ASN A 32 -8.11 -2.89 -12.45
CA ASN A 32 -9.56 -2.69 -12.50
C ASN A 32 -10.36 -3.97 -12.19
N GLN A 33 -9.77 -4.92 -11.46
CA GLN A 33 -10.47 -6.14 -11.05
C GLN A 33 -11.30 -5.89 -9.80
N THR A 34 -12.47 -6.55 -9.73
CA THR A 34 -13.27 -6.58 -8.51
C THR A 34 -12.71 -7.62 -7.56
N PHE A 35 -12.54 -7.26 -6.29
CA PHE A 35 -12.05 -8.15 -5.25
C PHE A 35 -12.70 -7.85 -3.90
N THR A 36 -12.68 -8.86 -3.03
CA THR A 36 -13.21 -8.77 -1.67
C THR A 36 -12.08 -8.94 -0.67
N VAL A 37 -11.96 -8.00 0.27
CA VAL A 37 -11.04 -8.08 1.40
C VAL A 37 -11.82 -8.58 2.61
N ARG A 38 -11.38 -9.71 3.16
CA ARG A 38 -11.93 -10.25 4.41
C ARG A 38 -11.52 -9.39 5.59
N THR A 39 -12.44 -9.17 6.53
CA THR A 39 -12.11 -8.50 7.79
C THR A 39 -11.41 -9.43 8.78
N ASP A 40 -10.43 -8.91 9.52
CA ASP A 40 -9.83 -9.61 10.66
C ASP A 40 -10.63 -9.43 11.97
N TRP A 41 -11.67 -8.59 11.96
CA TRP A 41 -12.53 -8.33 13.12
C TRP A 41 -13.84 -9.12 13.03
N PRO A 42 -14.21 -9.92 14.05
CA PRO A 42 -15.28 -10.93 13.96
C PRO A 42 -16.68 -10.37 13.65
N ASP A 43 -16.93 -9.09 13.92
CA ASP A 43 -18.26 -8.46 13.77
C ASP A 43 -18.31 -7.37 12.68
N LEU A 44 -17.28 -7.29 11.82
CA LEU A 44 -17.31 -6.39 10.66
C LEU A 44 -17.64 -7.17 9.39
N PRO A 45 -18.33 -6.56 8.41
CA PRO A 45 -18.52 -7.20 7.11
C PRO A 45 -17.24 -7.12 6.27
N ASP A 46 -17.06 -8.12 5.41
CA ASP A 46 -16.08 -8.07 4.32
C ASP A 46 -16.37 -6.89 3.39
N ARG A 47 -15.32 -6.36 2.75
CA ARG A 47 -15.41 -5.18 1.89
C ARG A 47 -15.08 -5.54 0.46
N THR A 48 -15.97 -5.20 -0.47
CA THR A 48 -15.77 -5.45 -1.89
C THR A 48 -15.47 -4.14 -2.62
N TYR A 49 -14.43 -4.15 -3.43
CA TYR A 49 -13.98 -3.03 -4.24
C TYR A 49 -14.00 -3.39 -5.71
N THR A 50 -14.34 -2.44 -6.57
CA THR A 50 -14.41 -2.65 -8.03
C THR A 50 -13.06 -2.46 -8.73
N ASN A 51 -12.09 -1.85 -8.05
CA ASN A 51 -10.72 -1.65 -8.50
C ASN A 51 -9.80 -1.35 -7.31
N LEU A 52 -8.49 -1.42 -7.55
CA LEU A 52 -7.48 -1.14 -6.53
C LEU A 52 -7.58 0.31 -6.01
N GLN A 53 -7.76 1.30 -6.89
CA GLN A 53 -7.82 2.71 -6.47
C GLN A 53 -8.90 2.96 -5.40
N GLN A 54 -10.08 2.34 -5.53
CA GLN A 54 -11.17 2.46 -4.56
C GLN A 54 -10.76 1.99 -3.16
N ALA A 55 -10.04 0.87 -3.07
CA ALA A 55 -9.52 0.37 -1.80
C ALA A 55 -8.44 1.29 -1.21
N ALA A 56 -7.57 1.86 -2.06
CA ALA A 56 -6.55 2.80 -1.64
C ALA A 56 -7.14 4.11 -1.08
N ASP A 57 -8.13 4.67 -1.76
CA ASP A 57 -8.80 5.91 -1.34
C ASP A 57 -9.52 5.76 0.01
N GLU A 58 -10.12 4.59 0.23
CA GLU A 58 -10.75 4.25 1.49
C GLU A 58 -9.72 4.11 2.61
N CYS A 59 -8.65 3.35 2.37
CA CYS A 59 -7.58 3.17 3.35
C CYS A 59 -6.96 4.52 3.74
N LEU A 60 -6.67 5.39 2.77
CA LEU A 60 -6.16 6.75 2.99
C LEU A 60 -7.08 7.59 3.87
N SER A 61 -8.40 7.45 3.69
CA SER A 61 -9.38 8.19 4.48
C SER A 61 -9.60 7.61 5.88
N SER A 62 -9.37 6.31 6.08
CA SER A 62 -9.64 5.60 7.35
C SER A 62 -9.00 6.26 8.56
N ARG A 63 -7.74 6.72 8.42
CA ARG A 63 -6.97 7.31 9.53
C ARG A 63 -7.39 8.73 9.86
N VAL A 64 -7.96 9.43 8.88
CA VAL A 64 -8.58 10.75 9.07
C VAL A 64 -9.92 10.59 9.80
N TYR A 65 -10.75 9.62 9.39
CA TYR A 65 -12.04 9.34 10.03
C TYR A 65 -11.88 8.84 11.48
N ALA A 66 -10.81 8.09 11.75
CA ALA A 66 -10.46 7.68 13.12
C ALA A 66 -9.94 8.83 14.00
N GLY A 67 -9.75 10.04 13.46
CA GLY A 67 -9.15 11.17 14.17
C GLY A 67 -7.67 10.95 14.52
N ALA A 68 -7.00 9.99 13.87
CA ALA A 68 -5.64 9.58 14.21
C ALA A 68 -4.58 10.34 13.40
N HIS A 69 -4.91 10.81 12.19
CA HIS A 69 -3.96 11.50 11.31
C HIS A 69 -4.59 12.67 10.54
N TRP A 70 -3.79 13.70 10.25
CA TRP A 70 -4.18 14.74 9.28
C TRP A 70 -4.10 14.19 7.85
N ARG A 71 -4.96 14.69 6.96
CA ARG A 71 -5.00 14.28 5.54
C ARG A 71 -3.64 14.41 4.85
N LYS A 72 -2.87 15.46 5.16
CA LYS A 72 -1.53 15.68 4.61
C LYS A 72 -0.54 14.60 5.06
N SER A 73 -0.54 14.27 6.35
CA SER A 73 0.31 13.23 6.93
C SER A 73 0.04 11.86 6.29
N ALA A 74 -1.23 11.54 6.06
CA ALA A 74 -1.64 10.32 5.36
C ALA A 74 -1.14 10.29 3.90
N ALA A 75 -1.39 11.34 3.13
CA ALA A 75 -1.02 11.41 1.71
C ALA A 75 0.51 11.40 1.49
N ASP A 76 1.27 12.13 2.31
CA ASP A 76 2.73 12.17 2.21
C ASP A 76 3.35 10.82 2.55
N ALA A 77 2.86 10.18 3.61
CA ALA A 77 3.33 8.86 4.01
C ALA A 77 3.05 7.82 2.91
N PHE A 78 1.84 7.80 2.35
CA PHE A 78 1.51 6.92 1.24
C PHE A 78 2.45 7.15 0.05
N SER A 79 2.63 8.41 -0.37
CA SER A 79 3.53 8.76 -1.48
C SER A 79 4.98 8.31 -1.22
N LEU A 80 5.46 8.48 0.02
CA LEU A 80 6.79 8.02 0.43
C LEU A 80 6.91 6.50 0.29
N GLY A 81 5.99 5.74 0.91
CA GLY A 81 6.00 4.28 0.86
C GLY A 81 5.88 3.75 -0.57
N TYR A 82 4.98 4.33 -1.36
CA TYR A 82 4.75 3.95 -2.75
C TYR A 82 6.00 4.15 -3.62
N LYS A 83 6.70 5.28 -3.48
CA LYS A 83 7.97 5.51 -4.19
C LYS A 83 9.07 4.54 -3.77
N VAL A 84 9.15 4.20 -2.48
CA VAL A 84 10.10 3.19 -1.98
C VAL A 84 9.80 1.83 -2.61
N ALA A 85 8.54 1.43 -2.69
CA ALA A 85 8.14 0.18 -3.33
C ALA A 85 8.50 0.13 -4.81
N GLN A 86 8.22 1.21 -5.56
CA GLN A 86 8.61 1.30 -6.97
C GLN A 86 10.13 1.17 -7.13
N TYR A 87 10.90 1.88 -6.31
CA TYR A 87 12.36 1.81 -6.34
C TYR A 87 12.87 0.38 -6.08
N ILE A 88 12.35 -0.28 -5.03
CA ILE A 88 12.77 -1.64 -4.69
C ILE A 88 12.39 -2.62 -5.80
N TYR A 89 11.16 -2.55 -6.30
CA TYR A 89 10.68 -3.45 -7.35
C TYR A 89 11.53 -3.33 -8.62
N ASP A 90 11.81 -2.09 -9.07
CA ASP A 90 12.58 -1.83 -10.28
C ASP A 90 14.09 -2.13 -10.13
N ASN A 91 14.57 -2.35 -8.89
CA ASN A 91 15.96 -2.67 -8.60
C ASN A 91 16.14 -4.04 -7.90
N LEU A 92 15.09 -4.86 -7.82
CA LEU A 92 15.10 -6.10 -7.04
C LEU A 92 16.25 -7.02 -7.48
N ASP A 93 16.46 -7.15 -8.79
CA ASP A 93 17.54 -7.97 -9.33
C ASP A 93 18.93 -7.47 -8.91
N LYS A 94 19.14 -6.15 -8.89
CA LYS A 94 20.42 -5.58 -8.44
C LYS A 94 20.60 -5.72 -6.93
N ILE A 95 19.53 -5.57 -6.17
CA ILE A 95 19.54 -5.63 -4.71
C ILE A 95 19.75 -7.06 -4.22
N VAL A 96 19.05 -8.02 -4.80
CA VAL A 96 19.06 -9.43 -4.37
C VAL A 96 20.16 -10.20 -5.09
N TYR A 97 20.36 -9.95 -6.37
CA TYR A 97 21.21 -10.74 -7.26
C TYR A 97 22.38 -9.93 -7.83
N GLY A 98 22.80 -8.80 -7.23
CA GLY A 98 23.73 -7.82 -7.81
C GLY A 98 25.08 -8.32 -8.36
N ASN A 99 25.39 -9.62 -8.27
CA ASN A 99 26.49 -10.33 -8.95
C ASN A 99 26.14 -11.78 -9.41
N GLN A 100 24.87 -12.16 -9.45
CA GLN A 100 24.39 -13.47 -9.91
C GLN A 100 23.79 -13.34 -11.32
N PRO A 101 23.85 -14.39 -12.16
CA PRO A 101 23.19 -14.38 -13.47
C PRO A 101 21.70 -14.10 -13.32
N GLN A 102 21.11 -13.40 -14.29
CA GLN A 102 19.68 -13.11 -14.28
C GLN A 102 18.87 -14.41 -14.19
N VAL A 103 17.91 -14.47 -13.26
CA VAL A 103 17.05 -15.66 -13.09
C VAL A 103 16.06 -15.70 -14.26
N ALA A 104 16.15 -16.74 -15.09
CA ALA A 104 15.19 -16.96 -16.17
C ALA A 104 13.89 -17.50 -15.57
N TRP A 105 12.86 -16.66 -15.55
CA TRP A 105 11.47 -17.06 -15.29
C TRP A 105 10.82 -17.51 -16.58
#